data_AF-A0AAN8BJR5-F1
#
_entry.id   AF-A0AAN8BJR5-F1
#
_cell.length_a   1.000
_cell.length_b   1.000
_cell.length_c   1.000
_cell.angle_alpha   90.00
_cell.angle_beta   90.00
_cell.angle_gamma   90.00
#
_symmetry.space_group_name_H-M   'P 1'
#
loop_
_entity.id
_entity.type
_entity.pdbx_description
1 polymer ?
#
loop_
_entity_poly.entity_id
_entity_poly.type
_entity_poly.pdbx_seq_one_letter_code
_entity_poly.pdbx_strand_id
1 'polypeptide(L)'
;MGGTKFPACKAMMSYLHRVETILFFVAATRNADLELHLQAGEALSKLFFAMDRIKYKRLWPRYIADMHDLRINRPQTWEELHAGHISVTKSVIPFVSVGADHACEHLNKLMKIRSGIIGISNNANVR
;
A
#
# COMPACT_ATOMS: atom_id res chain seq x y z
N MET A 1 -36.81 17.94 21.06
CA MET A 1 -35.94 17.14 21.96
C MET A 1 -35.02 16.31 21.08
N GLY A 2 -33.86 16.81 20.66
CA GLY A 2 -32.68 16.96 21.51
C GLY A 2 -31.77 15.74 21.33
N GLY A 3 -31.45 15.38 20.08
CA GLY A 3 -30.60 14.23 19.77
C GLY A 3 -29.18 14.47 20.26
N THR A 4 -28.84 13.89 21.40
CA THR A 4 -27.47 13.79 21.91
C THR A 4 -26.65 12.94 20.94
N LYS A 5 -26.09 13.59 19.92
CA LYS A 5 -25.06 13.00 19.05
C LYS A 5 -23.81 12.81 19.90
N PHE A 6 -23.59 11.61 20.43
CA PHE A 6 -22.38 11.25 21.16
C PHE A 6 -21.15 11.45 20.25
N PRO A 7 -20.38 12.54 20.40
CA PRO A 7 -19.29 12.87 19.46
C PRO A 7 -18.18 11.83 19.51
N ALA A 8 -17.97 11.23 20.69
CA ALA A 8 -17.03 10.15 20.93
C ALA A 8 -17.35 8.90 20.09
N CYS A 9 -18.63 8.53 19.96
CA CYS A 9 -19.03 7.38 19.14
C CYS A 9 -18.73 7.66 17.65
N LYS A 10 -19.05 8.87 17.16
CA LYS A 10 -18.74 9.26 15.78
C LYS A 10 -17.23 9.28 15.50
N ALA A 11 -16.43 9.79 16.43
CA ALA A 11 -14.97 9.78 16.32
C ALA A 11 -14.40 8.36 16.29
N MET A 12 -14.90 7.47 17.16
CA MET A 12 -14.51 6.06 17.18
C MET A 12 -14.85 5.35 15.86
N MET A 13 -16.08 5.52 15.35
CA MET A 13 -16.48 4.94 14.07
C MET A 13 -15.62 5.44 12.90
N SER A 14 -15.29 6.73 12.88
CA SER A 14 -14.38 7.29 11.87
C SER A 14 -12.95 6.73 12.00
N TYR A 15 -12.48 6.44 13.22
CA TYR A 15 -11.20 5.77 13.41
C TYR A 15 -11.24 4.32 12.92
N LEU A 16 -12.25 3.55 13.31
CA LEU A 16 -12.42 2.15 12.89
C LEU A 16 -12.49 2.02 11.37
N HIS A 17 -13.27 2.88 10.71
CA HIS A 17 -13.36 2.88 9.24
C HIS A 17 -11.99 3.14 8.56
N ARG A 18 -11.15 4.00 9.14
CA ARG A 18 -9.80 4.25 8.62
C ARG A 18 -8.90 3.03 8.77
N VAL A 19 -8.92 2.40 9.94
CA VAL A 19 -8.15 1.17 10.21
C VAL A 19 -8.61 0.05 9.28
N GLU A 20 -9.92 -0.15 9.15
CA GLU A 20 -10.51 -1.12 8.23
C GLU A 20 -10.04 -0.90 6.79
N THR A 21 -10.08 0.34 6.29
CA THR A 21 -9.63 0.67 4.92
C THR A 21 -8.16 0.27 4.70
N ILE A 22 -7.29 0.52 5.69
CA ILE A 22 -5.87 0.12 5.63
C ILE A 22 -5.74 -1.40 5.64
N LEU A 23 -6.45 -2.09 6.55
CA LEU A 23 -6.40 -3.55 6.66
C LEU A 23 -6.95 -4.23 5.41
N PHE A 24 -7.97 -3.66 4.77
CA PHE A 24 -8.54 -4.17 3.54
C PHE A 24 -7.54 -4.12 2.39
N PHE A 25 -6.83 -3.01 2.23
CA PHE A 25 -5.74 -2.90 1.26
C PHE A 25 -4.60 -3.90 1.53
N VAL A 26 -4.22 -4.07 2.80
CA VAL A 26 -3.19 -5.05 3.19
C VAL A 26 -3.66 -6.48 2.87
N ALA A 27 -4.91 -6.80 3.16
CA ALA A 27 -5.49 -8.11 2.87
C ALA A 27 -5.56 -8.38 1.36
N ALA A 28 -6.02 -7.41 0.56
CA ALA A 28 -6.05 -7.52 -0.91
C ALA A 28 -4.65 -7.78 -1.49
N THR A 29 -3.66 -7.03 -1.02
CA THR A 29 -2.25 -7.22 -1.43
C THR A 29 -1.72 -8.60 -1.05
N ARG A 30 -2.02 -9.08 0.16
CA ARG A 30 -1.59 -10.40 0.64
C ARG A 30 -2.20 -11.55 -0.15
N ASN A 31 -3.46 -11.40 -0.55
CA ASN A 31 -4.16 -12.37 -1.39
C ASN A 31 -3.85 -12.24 -2.87
N ALA A 32 -2.96 -11.31 -3.25
CA ALA A 32 -2.58 -11.04 -4.64
C ALA A 32 -3.76 -10.69 -5.56
N ASP A 33 -4.83 -10.14 -5.00
CA ASP A 33 -6.01 -9.71 -5.75
C ASP A 33 -5.78 -8.29 -6.27
N LEU A 34 -5.45 -8.18 -7.57
CA LEU A 34 -5.11 -6.91 -8.21
C LEU A 34 -6.29 -5.93 -8.19
N GLU A 35 -7.50 -6.37 -8.54
CA GLU A 35 -8.65 -5.47 -8.62
C GLU A 35 -9.02 -4.95 -7.24
N LEU A 36 -9.06 -5.84 -6.24
CA LEU A 36 -9.35 -5.45 -4.87
C LEU A 36 -8.25 -4.55 -4.30
N HIS A 37 -6.99 -4.79 -4.67
CA HIS A 37 -5.86 -3.94 -4.30
C HIS A 37 -6.03 -2.52 -4.84
N LEU A 38 -6.43 -2.37 -6.11
CA LEU A 38 -6.66 -1.05 -6.72
C LEU A 38 -7.88 -0.35 -6.12
N GLN A 39 -9.00 -1.04 -5.93
CA GLN A 39 -10.20 -0.48 -5.30
C GLN A 39 -9.93 -0.03 -3.85
N ALA A 40 -9.25 -0.87 -3.05
CA ALA A 40 -8.83 -0.49 -1.70
C ALA A 40 -7.82 0.67 -1.73
N GLY A 41 -6.96 0.71 -2.74
CA GLY A 41 -6.03 1.82 -2.98
C GLY A 41 -6.74 3.13 -3.28
N GLU A 42 -7.81 3.13 -4.07
CA GLU A 42 -8.64 4.32 -4.31
C GLU A 42 -9.26 4.84 -3.02
N ALA A 43 -9.75 3.94 -2.16
CA ALA A 43 -10.27 4.29 -0.83
C ALA A 43 -9.18 4.89 0.07
N LEU A 44 -7.97 4.30 0.07
CA LEU A 44 -6.81 4.85 0.78
C LEU A 44 -6.42 6.24 0.28
N SER A 45 -6.54 6.50 -1.03
CA SER A 45 -6.24 7.80 -1.62
C SER A 45 -7.05 8.90 -0.94
N LYS A 46 -8.36 8.69 -0.78
CA LYS A 46 -9.27 9.62 -0.07
C LYS A 46 -8.81 9.86 1.38
N LEU A 47 -8.35 8.81 2.06
CA LEU A 47 -7.81 8.93 3.42
C LEU A 47 -6.50 9.73 3.47
N PHE A 48 -5.60 9.58 2.49
CA PHE A 48 -4.38 10.38 2.43
C PHE A 48 -4.65 11.87 2.26
N PHE A 49 -5.66 12.24 1.46
CA PHE A 49 -6.12 13.63 1.36
C PHE A 49 -6.75 14.11 2.66
N ALA A 50 -7.66 13.32 3.25
CA ALA A 50 -8.36 13.70 4.48
C ALA A 50 -7.43 13.86 5.69
N MET A 51 -6.31 13.13 5.73
CA MET A 51 -5.32 13.17 6.81
C MET A 51 -4.08 14.02 6.49
N ASP A 52 -4.12 14.80 5.40
CA ASP A 52 -3.02 15.63 4.92
C ASP A 52 -1.66 14.91 4.82
N ARG A 53 -1.69 13.66 4.32
CA ARG A 53 -0.49 12.85 4.14
C ARG A 53 0.21 13.22 2.83
N ILE A 54 0.88 14.38 2.82
CA ILE A 54 1.47 15.03 1.61
C ILE A 54 2.31 14.08 0.75
N LYS A 55 3.20 13.29 1.37
CA LYS A 55 4.08 12.35 0.65
C LYS A 55 3.28 11.31 -0.14
N TYR A 56 2.22 10.79 0.45
CA TYR A 56 1.38 9.75 -0.14
C TYR A 56 0.37 10.33 -1.12
N LYS A 57 -0.32 11.43 -0.76
CA LYS A 57 -1.39 12.02 -1.61
C LYS A 57 -0.92 12.50 -2.98
N ARG A 58 0.38 12.76 -3.17
CA ARG A 58 0.96 13.18 -4.46
C ARG A 58 1.19 12.01 -5.43
N LEU A 59 1.81 10.93 -4.96
CA LEU A 59 2.24 9.83 -5.83
C LEU A 59 1.22 8.70 -5.88
N TRP A 60 0.40 8.54 -4.83
CA TRP A 60 -0.56 7.45 -4.74
C TRP A 60 -1.65 7.49 -5.81
N PRO A 61 -2.33 8.62 -6.09
CA PRO A 61 -3.34 8.65 -7.16
C PRO A 61 -2.73 8.38 -8.53
N ARG A 62 -1.48 8.81 -8.74
CA ARG A 62 -0.74 8.53 -9.98
C ARG A 62 -0.46 7.04 -10.13
N TYR A 63 0.03 6.38 -9.07
CA TYR A 63 0.20 4.92 -9.07
C TYR A 63 -1.10 4.20 -9.48
N ILE A 64 -2.24 4.57 -8.88
CA ILE A 64 -3.53 3.94 -9.20
C ILE A 64 -3.92 4.19 -10.67
N ALA A 65 -3.75 5.43 -11.17
CA ALA A 65 -4.04 5.76 -12.56
C ALA A 65 -3.14 4.98 -13.54
N ASP A 66 -1.85 4.94 -13.28
CA ASP A 66 -0.86 4.22 -14.09
C ASP A 66 -1.17 2.72 -14.09
N MET A 67 -1.60 2.13 -12.97
CA MET A 67 -1.98 0.72 -12.88
C MET A 67 -3.23 0.38 -13.70
N HIS A 68 -4.26 1.23 -13.67
CA HIS A 68 -5.45 1.03 -14.52
C HIS A 68 -5.13 1.20 -16.01
N ASP A 69 -4.21 2.12 -16.33
CA ASP A 69 -3.74 2.36 -17.70
C ASP A 69 -3.05 1.14 -18.32
N LEU A 70 -2.40 0.30 -17.49
CA LEU A 70 -1.78 -0.96 -17.95
C LEU A 70 -2.77 -1.86 -18.68
N ARG A 71 -4.05 -1.87 -18.28
CA ARG A 71 -5.08 -2.72 -18.91
C ARG A 71 -5.21 -2.43 -20.42
N ILE A 72 -4.96 -1.19 -20.83
CA ILE A 72 -5.08 -0.75 -22.24
C ILE A 72 -3.71 -0.71 -22.90
N ASN A 73 -2.73 -0.07 -22.26
CA ASN A 73 -1.45 0.25 -22.88
C ASN A 73 -0.39 -0.85 -22.70
N ARG A 74 -0.57 -1.76 -21.73
CA ARG A 74 0.37 -2.85 -21.39
C ARG A 74 -0.38 -4.12 -20.92
N PRO A 75 -1.27 -4.70 -21.76
CA PRO A 75 -2.18 -5.77 -21.33
C PRO A 75 -1.44 -7.01 -20.79
N GLN A 76 -0.29 -7.37 -21.37
CA GLN A 76 0.54 -8.48 -20.86
C GLN A 76 0.99 -8.24 -19.40
N THR A 77 1.40 -7.02 -19.06
CA THR A 77 1.76 -6.67 -17.67
C THR A 77 0.55 -6.72 -16.75
N TRP A 78 -0.61 -6.27 -17.23
CA TRP A 78 -1.86 -6.37 -16.48
C TRP A 78 -2.22 -7.83 -16.18
N GLU A 79 -2.12 -8.72 -17.17
CA GLU A 79 -2.39 -10.16 -17.03
C GLU A 79 -1.46 -10.81 -16.00
N GLU A 80 -0.15 -10.52 -16.04
CA GLU A 80 0.82 -11.03 -15.07
C GLU A 80 0.49 -10.56 -13.64
N LEU A 81 0.17 -9.27 -13.46
CA LEU A 81 -0.20 -8.75 -12.15
C LEU A 81 -1.51 -9.37 -11.64
N HIS A 82 -2.48 -9.58 -12.54
CA HIS A 82 -3.75 -10.22 -12.26
C HIS A 82 -3.60 -11.72 -11.95
N ALA A 83 -2.56 -12.38 -12.48
CA ALA A 83 -2.19 -13.76 -12.12
C ALA A 83 -1.59 -13.87 -10.70
N GLY A 84 -1.44 -12.74 -9.99
CA GLY A 84 -0.98 -12.70 -8.60
C GLY A 84 0.46 -12.22 -8.43
N HIS A 85 1.14 -11.84 -9.51
CA HIS A 85 2.52 -11.33 -9.47
C HIS A 85 2.66 -9.91 -8.91
N ILE A 86 1.58 -9.33 -8.38
CA ILE A 86 1.61 -8.10 -7.58
C ILE A 86 2.18 -8.30 -6.17
N SER A 87 2.22 -9.55 -5.68
CA SER A 87 2.73 -9.89 -4.35
C SER A 87 3.87 -10.90 -4.41
N VAL A 88 4.72 -10.88 -3.38
CA VAL A 88 5.87 -11.77 -3.23
C VAL A 88 5.68 -12.60 -1.96
N THR A 89 5.90 -13.91 -2.07
CA THR A 89 5.83 -14.83 -0.93
C THR A 89 6.95 -15.87 -1.00
N LYS A 90 7.35 -16.38 0.18
CA LYS A 90 8.24 -17.54 0.33
C LYS A 90 7.49 -18.79 0.80
N SER A 91 6.18 -18.67 1.03
CA SER A 91 5.32 -19.70 1.58
C SER A 91 4.10 -19.89 0.68
N VAL A 92 3.51 -21.08 0.73
CA VAL A 92 2.22 -21.37 0.09
C VAL A 92 1.04 -20.70 0.78
N ILE A 93 1.24 -20.12 1.97
CA ILE A 93 0.20 -19.44 2.76
C ILE A 93 0.11 -17.96 2.32
N PRO A 94 -1.00 -17.49 1.73
CA PRO A 94 -1.11 -16.11 1.22
C PRO A 94 -1.00 -15.03 2.31
N PHE A 95 -1.35 -15.35 3.56
CA PHE A 95 -1.32 -14.40 4.66
C PHE A 95 0.07 -13.77 4.91
N VAL A 96 1.15 -14.48 4.54
CA VAL A 96 2.53 -14.00 4.70
C VAL A 96 3.10 -13.31 3.46
N SER A 97 2.32 -13.21 2.38
CA SER A 97 2.71 -12.47 1.18
C SER A 97 2.89 -10.98 1.50
N VAL A 98 3.79 -10.32 0.77
CA VAL A 98 4.05 -8.89 0.91
C VAL A 98 4.19 -8.25 -0.46
N GLY A 99 3.94 -6.94 -0.56
CA GLY A 99 4.25 -6.19 -1.78
C GLY A 99 5.75 -6.21 -2.08
N ALA A 100 6.10 -6.07 -3.37
CA ALA A 100 7.49 -6.13 -3.84
C ALA A 100 8.42 -5.15 -3.11
N ASP A 101 7.99 -3.91 -2.88
CA ASP A 101 8.77 -2.89 -2.15
C ASP A 101 9.11 -3.33 -0.72
N HIS A 102 8.14 -3.92 -0.01
CA HIS A 102 8.35 -4.43 1.34
C HIS A 102 9.31 -5.64 1.35
N ALA A 103 9.22 -6.52 0.35
CA ALA A 103 10.18 -7.61 0.18
C ALA A 103 11.59 -7.08 -0.09
N CYS A 104 11.73 -6.07 -0.96
CA CYS A 104 13.00 -5.40 -1.24
C CYS A 104 13.59 -4.77 0.03
N GLU A 105 12.79 -4.09 0.85
CA GLU A 105 13.29 -3.48 2.08
C GLU A 105 13.74 -4.52 3.12
N HIS A 106 13.06 -5.69 3.20
CA HIS A 106 13.54 -6.81 3.99
C HIS A 106 14.91 -7.31 3.51
N LEU A 107 15.11 -7.45 2.20
CA LEU A 107 16.39 -7.85 1.63
C LEU A 107 17.47 -6.79 1.89
N ASN A 108 17.16 -5.51 1.71
CA ASN A 108 18.06 -4.39 2.01
C ASN A 108 18.53 -4.44 3.47
N LYS A 109 17.60 -4.65 4.41
CA LYS A 109 17.92 -4.76 5.83
C LYS A 109 18.85 -5.94 6.13
N LEU A 110 18.58 -7.10 5.53
CA LEU A 110 19.44 -8.29 5.69
C LEU A 110 20.85 -8.06 5.15
N MET A 111 20.98 -7.41 3.98
CA MET A 111 22.29 -7.11 3.37
C MET A 111 23.09 -6.09 4.19
N LYS A 112 22.44 -5.04 4.71
CA LYS A 112 23.10 -4.02 5.54
C LYS A 112 23.73 -4.60 6.80
N ILE A 113 23.09 -5.60 7.43
CA ILE A 113 23.57 -6.24 8.67
C ILE A 113 24.75 -7.18 8.39
N ARG A 114 24.73 -7.93 7.29
CA ARG A 114 25.70 -9.01 7.03
C ARG A 114 27.08 -8.53 6.55
N SER A 115 27.17 -7.34 5.98
CA SER A 115 28.43 -6.83 5.39
C SER A 115 28.73 -5.37 5.69
N GLY A 116 28.03 -4.73 6.64
CA GLY A 116 28.30 -3.34 7.00
C GLY A 116 28.14 -2.36 5.83
N ILE A 117 27.23 -2.66 4.89
CA ILE A 117 26.98 -1.77 3.75
C ILE A 117 26.32 -0.49 4.27
N ILE A 118 27.14 0.52 4.46
CA ILE A 118 26.76 1.91 4.75
C ILE A 118 26.75 2.64 3.40
N GLY A 119 25.64 3.29 3.04
CA GLY A 119 25.63 4.27 1.93
C GLY A 119 25.12 3.82 0.56
N ILE A 120 24.10 2.97 0.45
CA ILE A 120 23.38 2.79 -0.84
C ILE A 120 22.57 4.04 -1.21
N SER A 121 22.17 4.87 -0.24
CA SER A 121 21.69 6.23 -0.50
C SER A 121 22.86 7.21 -0.36
N ASN A 122 23.32 7.78 -1.47
CA ASN A 122 24.23 8.90 -1.43
C ASN A 122 23.50 10.10 -0.78
N ASN A 123 23.76 10.40 0.49
CA ASN A 123 23.37 11.70 1.03
C ASN A 123 24.45 12.71 0.63
N ALA A 124 24.35 13.25 -0.58
CA ALA A 124 25.22 14.32 -1.07
C ALA A 124 25.03 15.66 -0.29
N ASN A 125 24.19 15.67 0.75
CA ASN A 125 23.98 16.80 1.65
C ASN A 125 24.24 16.42 3.12
N VAL A 126 25.42 15.88 3.41
CA VAL A 126 25.99 16.01 4.76
C VAL A 126 26.79 17.31 4.75
N ARG A 127 26.22 18.34 5.37
CA ARG A 127 26.96 19.51 5.86
C ARG A 127 27.41 19.23 7.28
#